data_AF-A0A954LH12-F1
#
_entry.id   AF-A0A954LH12-F1
#
_cell.length_a   1.000
_cell.length_b   1.000
_cell.length_c   1.000
_cell.angle_alpha   90.00
_cell.angle_beta   90.00
_cell.angle_gamma   90.00
#
_symmetry.space_group_name_H-M   'P 1'
#
loop_
_entity.id
_entity.type
_entity.pdbx_description
1 polymer ?
#
loop_
_entity_poly.entity_id
_entity_poly.type
_entity_poly.pdbx_seq_one_letter_code
_entity_poly.pdbx_strand_id
1 'polypeptide(L)'
;GGGGAGDVGGFLGLLQRSQQIRNSEQSLELQVNTLELLELLFEGSFIERSQVDQFRQSIETERATLLQAQIGLQDSLENYLIETLGLPPDLPVELDKEFIKGFEFIGDDVLEVQDKLTKILSEFGDNEDPSEEVIGEFLGRTEDIFTETDALLETIDGDVEEHDEKIQTRLDRMTATEKKDYEANREDMEDYLKDAKKSLKEAAETLTKLKEGLDAEKADVVIVKFTSLLKQMQNTVGELSQIQARAKLAIIDVQQIDLKPQQALEIARAHRLDWMNNRAALVDTWRLIQFNANALKSDVTLRLDGDVSTLGGDNPLKFRGETGTVRASLQFDPPFTRLTERNNFRQQLIEYQQARRQLIQYEDRVYYSLRQILRNLELNKVNLEIQRRAVSLAISRVEETRLRLNQPVAPAPPGATGGGGGNQFGATPGLDLLNALSDLRNTQNNFLSVYLNYYASRMVLMRELGIMQIDCEGMWIDEPIEITLAMLSEYECDVLPPEVPNEWLNPGYFDENSPEGVMKPGTIPAPIPAPNEDEKPRVTDTNLPASRPKRATVAEEEME
;
A
#
# COMPACT_ATOMS: atom_id res chain seq x y z
N GLY A 1 -21.01 -2.21 10.24
CA GLY A 1 -20.82 -1.80 8.85
C GLY A 1 -19.53 -1.03 8.77
N GLY A 2 -18.44 -1.71 8.45
CA GLY A 2 -17.10 -1.13 8.47
C GLY A 2 -16.88 -0.19 7.30
N GLY A 3 -16.36 1.00 7.58
CA GLY A 3 -15.84 1.92 6.56
C GLY A 3 -14.55 1.38 5.96
N GLY A 4 -14.62 0.25 5.26
CA GLY A 4 -13.49 -0.36 4.58
C GLY A 4 -12.99 0.57 3.48
N ALA A 5 -11.70 0.86 3.48
CA ALA A 5 -11.04 1.43 2.32
C ALA A 5 -11.18 0.42 1.16
N GLY A 6 -11.55 0.87 -0.03
CA GLY A 6 -11.76 0.00 -1.19
C GLY A 6 -10.49 -0.76 -1.60
N ASP A 7 -10.62 -1.79 -2.43
CA ASP A 7 -9.46 -2.56 -2.87
C ASP A 7 -8.52 -1.72 -3.75
N VAL A 8 -7.21 -1.93 -3.56
CA VAL A 8 -6.19 -1.31 -4.40
C VAL A 8 -6.03 -2.14 -5.68
N GLY A 9 -5.80 -1.50 -6.83
CA GLY A 9 -5.58 -2.17 -8.11
C GLY A 9 -4.14 -2.62 -8.33
N GLY A 10 -3.90 -3.34 -9.43
CA GLY A 10 -2.56 -3.75 -9.85
C GLY A 10 -1.89 -4.74 -8.89
N PHE A 11 -0.55 -4.68 -8.78
CA PHE A 11 0.24 -5.58 -7.96
C PHE A 11 -0.14 -5.55 -6.47
N LEU A 12 -0.35 -4.36 -5.90
CA LEU A 12 -0.78 -4.22 -4.50
C LEU A 12 -2.14 -4.88 -4.23
N GLY A 13 -3.03 -4.88 -5.22
CA GLY A 13 -4.31 -5.59 -5.14
C GLY A 13 -4.17 -7.11 -5.10
N LEU A 14 -3.18 -7.66 -5.81
CA LEU A 14 -2.86 -9.09 -5.76
C LEU A 14 -2.31 -9.47 -4.38
N LEU A 15 -1.41 -8.65 -3.83
CA LEU A 15 -0.89 -8.85 -2.47
C LEU A 15 -2.00 -8.76 -1.43
N GLN A 16 -2.88 -7.75 -1.54
CA GLN A 16 -4.04 -7.59 -0.66
C GLN A 16 -4.91 -8.85 -0.63
N ARG A 17 -5.25 -9.40 -1.80
CA ARG A 17 -6.07 -10.62 -1.91
C ARG A 17 -5.35 -11.84 -1.38
N SER A 18 -4.05 -11.99 -1.66
CA SER A 18 -3.25 -13.08 -1.11
C SER A 18 -3.25 -13.05 0.41
N GLN A 19 -3.10 -11.88 1.04
CA GLN A 19 -3.15 -11.76 2.49
C GLN A 19 -4.55 -12.00 3.05
N GLN A 20 -5.61 -11.55 2.37
CA GLN A 20 -7.00 -11.82 2.77
C GLN A 20 -7.33 -13.31 2.75
N ILE A 21 -6.83 -14.05 1.75
CA ILE A 21 -6.95 -15.51 1.66
C ILE A 21 -6.25 -16.17 2.85
N ARG A 22 -5.01 -15.76 3.15
CA ARG A 22 -4.27 -16.27 4.33
C ARG A 22 -5.02 -16.00 5.63
N ASN A 23 -5.54 -14.78 5.84
CA ASN A 23 -6.34 -14.47 7.02
C ASN A 23 -7.63 -15.32 7.11
N SER A 24 -8.23 -15.68 5.97
CA SER A 24 -9.36 -16.61 5.90
C SER A 24 -8.96 -18.06 6.20
N GLU A 25 -7.82 -18.53 5.72
CA GLU A 25 -7.26 -19.85 6.03
C GLU A 25 -7.00 -19.98 7.53
N GLN A 26 -6.36 -18.98 8.14
CA GLN A 26 -6.14 -18.93 9.59
C GLN A 26 -7.47 -18.93 10.36
N SER A 27 -8.45 -18.13 9.91
CA SER A 27 -9.78 -18.11 10.55
C SER A 27 -10.47 -19.47 10.47
N LEU A 28 -10.34 -20.18 9.35
CA LEU A 28 -10.90 -21.52 9.14
C LEU A 28 -10.22 -22.56 10.03
N GLU A 29 -8.90 -22.52 10.15
CA GLU A 29 -8.14 -23.41 11.03
C GLU A 29 -8.54 -23.23 12.49
N LEU A 30 -8.61 -21.99 12.97
CA LEU A 30 -9.07 -21.67 14.32
C LEU A 30 -10.52 -22.12 14.54
N GLN A 31 -11.37 -22.05 13.51
CA GLN A 31 -12.72 -22.60 13.56
C GLN A 31 -12.67 -24.13 13.72
N VAL A 32 -11.95 -24.85 12.87
CA VAL A 32 -11.85 -26.32 12.94
C VAL A 32 -11.35 -26.77 14.32
N ASN A 33 -10.31 -26.13 14.86
CA ASN A 33 -9.77 -26.46 16.19
C ASN A 33 -10.78 -26.17 17.31
N THR A 34 -11.59 -25.12 17.16
CA THR A 34 -12.67 -24.80 18.10
C THR A 34 -13.83 -25.80 18.04
N LEU A 35 -14.14 -26.34 16.86
CA LEU A 35 -15.23 -27.30 16.68
C LEU A 35 -15.00 -28.55 17.54
N GLU A 36 -13.77 -29.06 17.58
CA GLU A 36 -13.41 -30.22 18.39
C GLU A 36 -13.70 -29.99 19.88
N LEU A 37 -13.32 -28.82 20.41
CA LEU A 37 -13.67 -28.43 21.78
C LEU A 37 -15.18 -28.36 22.00
N LEU A 38 -15.94 -27.80 21.05
CA LEU A 38 -17.39 -27.72 21.17
C LEU A 38 -18.05 -29.11 21.15
N GLU A 39 -17.53 -30.05 20.37
CA GLU A 39 -18.02 -31.43 20.34
C GLU A 39 -17.85 -32.11 21.70
N LEU A 40 -16.68 -31.97 22.34
CA LEU A 40 -16.44 -32.46 23.70
C LEU A 40 -17.39 -31.82 24.74
N LEU A 41 -17.63 -30.51 24.63
CA LEU A 41 -18.57 -29.82 25.52
C LEU A 41 -20.02 -30.28 25.30
N PHE A 42 -20.39 -30.64 24.07
CA PHE A 42 -21.70 -31.19 23.74
C PHE A 42 -21.88 -32.59 24.35
N GLU A 43 -20.87 -33.46 24.25
CA GLU A 43 -20.88 -34.77 24.89
C GLU A 43 -21.04 -34.66 26.41
N GLY A 44 -20.35 -33.68 27.02
CA GLY A 44 -20.52 -33.31 28.43
C GLY A 44 -21.86 -32.65 28.78
N SER A 45 -22.78 -32.50 27.83
CA SER A 45 -24.08 -31.83 27.99
C SER A 45 -23.99 -30.35 28.43
N PHE A 46 -22.85 -29.70 28.22
CA PHE A 46 -22.58 -28.30 28.58
C PHE A 46 -23.09 -27.29 27.55
N ILE A 47 -23.24 -27.70 26.29
CA ILE A 47 -23.76 -26.88 25.19
C ILE A 47 -24.83 -27.63 24.39
N GLU A 48 -25.57 -26.91 23.55
CA GLU A 48 -26.61 -27.49 22.68
C GLU A 48 -26.05 -27.96 21.33
N ARG A 49 -26.64 -29.03 20.77
CA ARG A 49 -26.31 -29.54 19.43
C ARG A 49 -26.43 -28.48 18.32
N SER A 50 -27.39 -27.57 18.47
CA SER A 50 -27.63 -26.46 17.55
C SER A 50 -26.40 -25.56 17.37
N GLN A 51 -25.60 -25.37 18.43
CA GLN A 51 -24.38 -24.57 18.39
C GLN A 51 -23.27 -25.28 17.61
N VAL A 52 -23.10 -26.59 17.81
CA VAL A 52 -22.15 -27.43 17.05
C VAL A 52 -22.51 -27.45 15.57
N ASP A 53 -23.79 -27.65 15.24
CA ASP A 53 -24.25 -27.70 13.85
C ASP A 53 -24.10 -26.34 13.15
N GLN A 54 -24.33 -25.21 13.85
CA GLN A 54 -24.05 -23.87 13.33
C GLN A 54 -22.56 -23.67 13.02
N PHE A 55 -21.69 -24.17 13.89
CA PHE A 55 -20.25 -24.06 13.72
C PHE A 55 -19.77 -24.88 12.52
N ARG A 56 -20.25 -26.12 12.37
CA ARG A 56 -20.02 -26.95 11.18
C ARG A 56 -20.50 -26.27 9.90
N GLN A 57 -21.69 -25.67 9.91
CA GLN A 57 -22.20 -24.92 8.76
C GLN A 57 -21.33 -23.71 8.40
N SER A 58 -20.81 -23.00 9.42
CA SER A 58 -19.87 -21.89 9.21
C SER A 58 -18.58 -22.35 8.53
N ILE A 59 -18.00 -23.46 9.01
CA ILE A 59 -16.79 -24.06 8.43
C ILE A 59 -17.01 -24.40 6.94
N GLU A 60 -18.13 -25.04 6.60
CA GLU A 60 -18.44 -25.36 5.20
C GLU A 60 -18.61 -24.11 4.33
N THR A 61 -19.20 -23.06 4.89
CA THR A 61 -19.37 -21.77 4.21
C THR A 61 -18.02 -21.08 3.98
N GLU A 62 -17.14 -21.09 4.98
CA GLU A 62 -15.80 -20.51 4.89
C GLU A 62 -14.93 -21.27 3.89
N ARG A 63 -14.97 -22.61 3.87
CA ARG A 63 -14.31 -23.45 2.86
C ARG A 63 -14.74 -23.08 1.44
N ALA A 64 -16.04 -22.96 1.21
CA ALA A 64 -16.57 -22.57 -0.11
C ALA A 64 -16.14 -21.14 -0.50
N THR A 65 -16.12 -20.21 0.45
CA THR A 65 -15.68 -18.83 0.24
C THR A 65 -14.19 -18.77 -0.08
N LEU A 66 -13.37 -19.57 0.61
CA LEU A 66 -11.93 -19.65 0.39
C LEU A 66 -11.61 -20.17 -1.01
N LEU A 67 -12.29 -21.24 -1.46
CA LEU A 67 -12.11 -21.76 -2.82
C LEU A 67 -12.45 -20.69 -3.87
N GLN A 68 -13.52 -19.92 -3.67
CA GLN A 68 -13.87 -18.81 -4.57
C GLN A 68 -12.82 -17.70 -4.54
N ALA A 69 -12.29 -17.37 -3.37
CA ALA A 69 -11.24 -16.35 -3.23
C ALA A 69 -9.94 -16.78 -3.92
N GLN A 70 -9.53 -18.04 -3.79
CA GLN A 70 -8.35 -18.61 -4.46
C GLN A 70 -8.49 -18.55 -5.98
N ILE A 71 -9.65 -18.96 -6.53
CA ILE A 71 -9.94 -18.80 -7.97
C ILE A 71 -9.90 -17.32 -8.36
N GLY A 72 -10.52 -16.44 -7.57
CA GLY A 72 -10.51 -15.00 -7.84
C GLY A 72 -9.13 -14.34 -7.78
N LEU A 73 -8.19 -14.87 -6.98
CA LEU A 73 -6.79 -14.44 -6.99
C LEU A 73 -6.12 -14.88 -8.29
N GLN A 74 -6.31 -16.14 -8.70
CA GLN A 74 -5.77 -16.66 -9.95
C GLN A 74 -6.28 -15.84 -11.14
N ASP A 75 -7.59 -15.62 -11.25
CA ASP A 75 -8.18 -14.81 -12.31
C ASP A 75 -7.59 -13.39 -12.35
N SER A 76 -7.36 -12.76 -11.20
CA SER A 76 -6.77 -11.43 -11.16
C SER A 76 -5.28 -11.41 -11.46
N LEU A 77 -4.54 -12.45 -11.10
CA LEU A 77 -3.15 -12.61 -11.50
C LEU A 77 -3.06 -12.76 -13.03
N GLU A 78 -3.87 -13.63 -13.63
CA GLU A 78 -3.92 -13.82 -15.08
C GLU A 78 -4.31 -12.53 -15.81
N ASN A 79 -5.33 -11.81 -15.31
CA ASN A 79 -5.70 -10.50 -15.86
C ASN A 79 -4.58 -9.45 -15.72
N TYR A 80 -3.83 -9.47 -14.61
CA TYR A 80 -2.69 -8.57 -14.43
C TYR A 80 -1.56 -8.86 -15.43
N LEU A 81 -1.26 -10.14 -15.66
CA LEU A 81 -0.30 -10.58 -16.68
C LEU A 81 -0.71 -10.09 -18.06
N ILE A 82 -1.98 -10.30 -18.47
CA ILE A 82 -2.47 -9.94 -19.80
C ILE A 82 -2.58 -8.42 -19.98
N GLU A 83 -3.35 -7.74 -19.13
CA GLU A 83 -3.76 -6.35 -19.35
C GLU A 83 -2.71 -5.34 -18.92
N THR A 84 -1.88 -5.68 -17.91
CA THR A 84 -0.87 -4.74 -17.38
C THR A 84 0.52 -5.05 -17.93
N LEU A 85 0.94 -6.32 -17.93
CA LEU A 85 2.30 -6.69 -18.35
C LEU A 85 2.38 -7.15 -19.81
N GLY A 86 1.25 -7.45 -20.47
CA GLY A 86 1.23 -8.00 -21.83
C GLY A 86 1.85 -9.40 -21.94
N LEU A 87 1.84 -10.16 -20.85
CA LEU A 87 2.41 -11.51 -20.73
C LEU A 87 1.33 -12.59 -20.93
N PRO A 88 1.70 -13.80 -21.38
CA PRO A 88 0.78 -14.93 -21.45
C PRO A 88 0.21 -15.30 -20.07
N PRO A 89 -1.06 -15.72 -19.98
CA PRO A 89 -1.69 -16.08 -18.70
C PRO A 89 -1.12 -17.34 -18.06
N ASP A 90 -0.51 -18.23 -18.85
CA ASP A 90 0.08 -19.49 -18.40
C ASP A 90 1.55 -19.37 -17.97
N LEU A 91 2.10 -18.15 -17.96
CA LEU A 91 3.46 -17.91 -17.50
C LEU A 91 3.59 -18.23 -16.01
N PRO A 92 4.48 -19.15 -15.59
CA PRO A 92 4.68 -19.44 -14.18
C PRO A 92 5.31 -18.23 -13.51
N VAL A 93 4.56 -17.62 -12.60
CA VAL A 93 4.98 -16.46 -11.81
C VAL A 93 4.63 -16.69 -10.35
N GLU A 94 5.42 -16.09 -9.46
CA GLU A 94 5.17 -16.09 -8.03
C GLU A 94 5.04 -14.64 -7.55
N LEU A 95 4.12 -14.40 -6.62
CA LEU A 95 3.96 -13.09 -6.01
C LEU A 95 5.02 -12.92 -4.93
N ASP A 96 5.82 -11.87 -5.04
CA ASP A 96 6.67 -11.44 -3.94
C ASP A 96 5.80 -10.86 -2.81
N LYS A 97 5.77 -11.58 -1.68
CA LYS A 97 4.96 -11.26 -0.50
C LYS A 97 5.74 -10.49 0.57
N GLU A 98 7.00 -10.14 0.33
CA GLU A 98 7.85 -9.48 1.34
C GLU A 98 7.20 -8.20 1.88
N PHE A 99 6.57 -7.42 0.99
CA PHE A 99 5.87 -6.18 1.35
C PHE A 99 4.71 -6.36 2.34
N ILE A 100 4.01 -7.50 2.29
CA ILE A 100 2.86 -7.79 3.17
C ILE A 100 3.21 -8.67 4.37
N LYS A 101 4.45 -9.14 4.48
CA LYS A 101 4.91 -10.01 5.57
C LYS A 101 4.69 -9.41 6.97
N GLY A 102 4.75 -8.08 7.10
CA GLY A 102 4.45 -7.40 8.37
C GLY A 102 2.98 -7.52 8.82
N PHE A 103 2.04 -7.81 7.92
CA PHE A 103 0.61 -7.95 8.21
C PHE A 103 0.24 -9.38 8.63
N GLU A 104 1.23 -10.27 8.69
CA GLU A 104 1.13 -11.62 9.20
C GLU A 104 1.16 -11.63 10.73
N PHE A 105 0.07 -11.13 11.32
CA PHE A 105 0.00 -10.88 12.77
C PHE A 105 0.10 -12.15 13.61
N ILE A 106 -0.48 -13.25 13.14
CA ILE A 106 -0.30 -14.57 13.75
C ILE A 106 0.65 -15.36 12.85
N GLY A 107 1.80 -15.76 13.42
CA GLY A 107 2.78 -16.58 12.71
C GLY A 107 2.31 -18.02 12.49
N ASP A 108 2.83 -18.66 11.44
CA ASP A 108 2.51 -20.06 11.11
C ASP A 108 3.05 -21.01 12.19
N ASP A 109 4.17 -20.65 12.81
CA ASP A 109 4.76 -21.32 13.97
C ASP A 109 3.80 -21.39 15.16
N VAL A 110 3.09 -20.29 15.45
CA VAL A 110 2.10 -20.25 16.52
C VAL A 110 0.92 -21.18 16.22
N LEU A 111 0.43 -21.17 14.98
CA LEU A 111 -0.68 -22.00 14.54
C LEU A 111 -0.32 -23.48 14.59
N GLU A 112 0.89 -23.84 14.16
CA GLU A 112 1.41 -25.20 14.22
C GLU A 112 1.44 -25.73 15.67
N VAL A 113 1.92 -24.92 16.62
CA VAL A 113 1.91 -25.29 18.04
C VAL A 113 0.47 -25.44 18.59
N GLN A 114 -0.45 -24.53 18.22
CA GLN A 114 -1.85 -24.63 18.63
C GLN A 114 -2.54 -25.89 18.08
N ASP A 115 -2.30 -26.22 16.81
CA ASP A 115 -2.80 -27.42 16.15
C ASP A 115 -2.25 -28.70 16.81
N LYS A 116 -0.93 -28.77 17.04
CA LYS A 116 -0.30 -29.90 17.76
C LYS A 116 -0.91 -30.11 19.16
N LEU A 117 -1.11 -29.04 19.92
CA LEU A 117 -1.72 -29.12 21.26
C LEU A 117 -3.17 -29.60 21.19
N THR A 118 -3.93 -29.14 20.20
CA THR A 118 -5.34 -29.51 20.00
C THR A 118 -5.46 -30.98 19.62
N LYS A 119 -4.63 -31.45 18.69
CA LYS A 119 -4.55 -32.86 18.30
C LYS A 119 -4.18 -33.78 19.46
N ILE A 120 -3.17 -33.41 20.26
CA ILE A 120 -2.80 -34.21 21.45
C ILE A 120 -3.98 -34.28 22.43
N LEU A 121 -4.66 -33.16 22.68
CA LEU A 121 -5.80 -33.12 23.59
C LEU A 121 -6.96 -34.02 23.10
N SER A 122 -7.27 -33.98 21.80
CA SER A 122 -8.30 -34.83 21.19
C SER A 122 -7.91 -36.30 21.21
N GLU A 123 -6.72 -36.66 20.73
CA GLU A 123 -6.23 -38.05 20.69
C GLU A 123 -6.11 -38.68 22.09
N PHE A 124 -5.75 -37.87 23.08
CA PHE A 124 -5.73 -38.32 24.48
C PHE A 124 -7.14 -38.49 25.05
N GLY A 125 -8.07 -37.59 24.71
CA GLY A 125 -9.47 -37.64 25.14
C GLY A 125 -10.23 -38.86 24.61
N ASP A 126 -9.87 -39.34 23.41
CA ASP A 126 -10.49 -40.52 22.78
C ASP A 126 -10.07 -41.86 23.43
N ASN A 127 -9.05 -41.86 24.29
CA ASN A 127 -8.63 -43.05 25.04
C ASN A 127 -9.39 -43.16 26.36
N GLU A 128 -10.41 -44.02 26.42
CA GLU A 128 -11.23 -44.23 27.64
C GLU A 128 -10.47 -44.86 28.83
N ASP A 129 -9.30 -45.48 28.61
CA ASP A 129 -8.42 -46.04 29.65
C ASP A 129 -6.97 -46.23 29.11
N PRO A 130 -6.17 -45.15 28.99
CA PRO A 130 -4.84 -45.25 28.41
C PRO A 130 -3.88 -46.01 29.33
N SER A 131 -3.13 -46.96 28.77
CA SER A 131 -2.06 -47.67 29.49
C SER A 131 -0.90 -46.71 29.84
N GLU A 132 -0.09 -47.05 30.85
CA GLU A 132 1.08 -46.25 31.25
C GLU A 132 2.05 -45.96 30.09
N GLU A 133 2.21 -46.90 29.15
CA GLU A 133 3.05 -46.73 27.95
C GLU A 133 2.48 -45.67 27.01
N VAL A 134 1.15 -45.66 26.82
CA VAL A 134 0.44 -44.66 26.02
C VAL A 134 0.52 -43.28 26.68
N ILE A 135 0.33 -43.20 27.99
CA ILE A 135 0.48 -41.93 28.74
C ILE A 135 1.92 -41.40 28.61
N GLY A 136 2.92 -42.28 28.69
CA GLY A 136 4.33 -41.94 28.50
C GLY A 136 4.63 -41.37 27.11
N GLU A 137 4.03 -41.94 26.06
CA GLU A 137 4.15 -41.43 24.68
C GLU A 137 3.58 -40.00 24.55
N PHE A 138 2.37 -39.76 25.07
CA PHE A 138 1.75 -38.43 25.04
C PHE A 138 2.57 -37.39 25.82
N LEU A 139 3.09 -37.75 27.00
CA LEU A 139 3.97 -36.87 27.78
C LEU A 139 5.30 -36.57 27.06
N GLY A 140 5.81 -37.51 26.25
CA GLY A 140 6.96 -37.29 25.37
C GLY A 140 6.64 -36.27 24.28
N ARG A 141 5.54 -36.46 23.55
CA ARG A 141 5.08 -35.51 22.51
C ARG A 141 4.80 -34.12 23.08
N THR A 142 4.26 -34.02 24.29
CA THR A 142 4.06 -32.72 24.96
C THR A 142 5.39 -32.03 25.30
N GLU A 143 6.45 -32.78 25.64
CA GLU A 143 7.78 -32.21 25.86
C GLU A 143 8.35 -31.57 24.60
N ASP A 144 8.18 -32.21 23.44
CA ASP A 144 8.60 -31.62 22.15
C ASP A 144 7.86 -30.29 21.91
N ILE A 145 6.55 -30.24 22.17
CA ILE A 145 5.78 -29.00 22.08
C ILE A 145 6.25 -27.94 23.06
N PHE A 146 6.68 -28.30 24.28
CA PHE A 146 7.29 -27.33 25.20
C PHE A 146 8.52 -26.67 24.59
N THR A 147 9.40 -27.46 23.96
CA THR A 147 10.60 -26.90 23.31
C THR A 147 10.26 -25.97 22.15
N GLU A 148 9.25 -26.32 21.36
CA GLU A 148 8.74 -25.44 20.30
C GLU A 148 8.10 -24.16 20.87
N THR A 149 7.37 -24.27 21.99
CA THR A 149 6.73 -23.13 22.65
C THR A 149 7.76 -22.20 23.28
N ASP A 150 8.84 -22.73 23.86
CA ASP A 150 9.96 -21.94 24.36
C ASP A 150 10.67 -21.16 23.24
N ALA A 151 10.92 -21.80 22.09
CA ALA A 151 11.50 -21.13 20.92
C ALA A 151 10.57 -20.03 20.37
N LEU A 152 9.25 -20.27 20.37
CA LEU A 152 8.26 -19.26 20.02
C LEU A 152 8.30 -18.08 21.00
N LEU A 153 8.41 -18.36 22.29
CA LEU A 153 8.47 -17.33 23.33
C LEU A 153 9.72 -16.44 23.17
N GLU A 154 10.88 -17.00 22.83
CA GLU A 154 12.09 -16.23 22.52
C GLU A 154 11.90 -15.33 21.28
N THR A 155 11.23 -15.85 20.25
CA THR A 155 10.93 -15.08 19.03
C THR A 155 10.01 -13.89 19.35
N ILE A 156 8.97 -14.11 20.15
CA ILE A 156 8.01 -13.07 20.54
C ILE A 156 8.67 -12.03 21.47
N ASP A 157 9.55 -12.45 22.37
CA ASP A 157 10.32 -11.53 23.21
C ASP A 157 11.17 -10.60 22.34
N GLY A 158 11.83 -11.15 21.31
CA GLY A 158 12.56 -10.38 20.31
C GLY A 158 11.68 -9.42 19.51
N ASP A 159 10.50 -9.85 19.06
CA ASP A 159 9.52 -9.00 18.36
C ASP A 159 9.09 -7.79 19.23
N VAL A 160 8.92 -8.01 20.54
CA VAL A 160 8.56 -6.96 21.52
C VAL A 160 9.73 -6.00 21.77
N GLU A 161 10.97 -6.51 21.85
CA GLU A 161 12.17 -5.67 21.95
C GLU A 161 12.39 -4.82 20.70
N GLU A 162 12.27 -5.42 19.50
CA GLU A 162 12.37 -4.71 18.22
C GLU A 162 11.32 -3.59 18.12
N HIS A 163 10.11 -3.87 18.61
CA HIS A 163 9.05 -2.88 18.72
C HIS A 163 9.48 -1.67 19.56
N ASP A 164 10.03 -1.89 20.76
CA ASP A 164 10.42 -0.81 21.68
C ASP A 164 11.51 0.10 21.08
N GLU A 165 12.38 -0.44 20.23
CA GLU A 165 13.38 0.36 19.51
C GLU A 165 12.78 1.22 18.39
N LYS A 166 11.85 0.67 17.60
CA LYS A 166 11.31 1.32 16.40
C LYS A 166 10.17 2.30 16.68
N ILE A 167 9.45 2.12 17.79
CA ILE A 167 8.23 2.86 18.08
C ILE A 167 8.46 4.35 18.38
N GLN A 168 9.67 4.75 18.78
CA GLN A 168 9.97 6.13 19.19
C GLN A 168 9.58 7.17 18.14
N THR A 169 9.84 6.87 16.87
CA THR A 169 9.50 7.74 15.73
C THR A 169 8.00 7.97 15.60
N ARG A 170 7.19 6.95 15.91
CA ARG A 170 5.73 7.02 15.90
C ARG A 170 5.21 7.74 17.14
N LEU A 171 5.78 7.47 18.33
CA LEU A 171 5.42 8.15 19.58
C LEU A 171 5.52 9.67 19.45
N ASP A 172 6.54 10.20 18.78
CA ASP A 172 6.68 11.66 18.61
C ASP A 172 5.53 12.28 17.80
N ARG A 173 4.83 11.49 16.97
CA ARG A 173 3.75 11.92 16.07
C ARG A 173 2.35 11.63 16.63
N MET A 174 2.25 10.86 17.71
CA MET A 174 0.99 10.51 18.36
C MET A 174 0.39 11.67 19.15
N THR A 175 -0.94 11.75 19.14
CA THR A 175 -1.71 12.59 20.07
C THR A 175 -1.57 12.09 21.51
N ALA A 176 -1.87 12.95 22.50
CA ALA A 176 -1.82 12.56 23.91
C ALA A 176 -2.73 11.37 24.25
N THR A 177 -3.89 11.26 23.59
CA THR A 177 -4.80 10.12 23.75
C THR A 177 -4.20 8.84 23.17
N GLU A 178 -3.59 8.91 21.99
CA GLU A 178 -2.91 7.77 21.36
C GLU A 178 -1.75 7.25 22.20
N LYS A 179 -0.94 8.15 22.77
CA LYS A 179 0.16 7.78 23.68
C LYS A 179 -0.35 7.03 24.89
N LYS A 180 -1.43 7.52 25.51
CA LYS A 180 -2.03 6.87 26.68
C LYS A 180 -2.58 5.49 26.34
N ASP A 181 -3.31 5.36 25.24
CA ASP A 181 -3.87 4.06 24.81
C ASP A 181 -2.74 3.07 24.47
N TYR A 182 -1.67 3.55 23.84
CA TYR A 182 -0.48 2.76 23.55
C TYR A 182 0.24 2.32 24.82
N GLU A 183 0.51 3.23 25.76
CA GLU A 183 1.20 2.92 27.02
C GLU A 183 0.45 1.87 27.84
N ALA A 184 -0.88 1.97 27.90
CA ALA A 184 -1.72 0.97 28.56
C ALA A 184 -1.62 -0.41 27.88
N ASN A 185 -1.75 -0.45 26.54
CA ASN A 185 -1.60 -1.71 25.80
C ASN A 185 -0.20 -2.32 25.95
N ARG A 186 0.84 -1.49 26.05
CA ARG A 186 2.23 -1.91 26.25
C ARG A 186 2.43 -2.51 27.63
N GLU A 187 1.93 -1.86 28.68
CA GLU A 187 1.95 -2.38 30.06
C GLU A 187 1.22 -3.72 30.15
N ASP A 188 0.03 -3.82 29.56
CA ASP A 188 -0.73 -5.07 29.49
C ASP A 188 0.08 -6.18 28.79
N MET A 189 0.73 -5.89 27.65
CA MET A 189 1.57 -6.87 26.94
C MET A 189 2.78 -7.34 27.77
N GLU A 190 3.46 -6.43 28.47
CA GLU A 190 4.58 -6.77 29.36
C GLU A 190 4.14 -7.71 30.49
N ASP A 191 2.99 -7.41 31.11
CA ASP A 191 2.42 -8.24 32.16
C ASP A 191 1.97 -9.61 31.62
N TYR A 192 1.29 -9.66 30.48
CA TYR A 192 0.90 -10.93 29.84
C TYR A 192 2.12 -11.77 29.44
N LEU A 193 3.17 -11.16 28.91
CA LEU A 193 4.39 -11.87 28.53
C LEU A 193 5.09 -12.47 29.77
N LYS A 194 5.13 -11.72 30.87
CA LYS A 194 5.67 -12.20 32.14
C LYS A 194 4.84 -13.34 32.73
N ASP A 195 3.51 -13.24 32.67
CA ASP A 195 2.61 -14.28 33.14
C ASP A 195 2.65 -15.54 32.25
N ALA A 196 2.83 -15.38 30.93
CA ALA A 196 3.06 -16.48 29.99
C ALA A 196 4.39 -17.20 30.29
N LYS A 197 5.50 -16.45 30.47
CA LYS A 197 6.81 -17.01 30.88
C LYS A 197 6.69 -17.82 32.17
N LYS A 198 5.96 -17.29 33.15
CA LYS A 198 5.74 -17.97 34.43
C LYS A 198 4.87 -19.23 34.26
N SER A 199 3.76 -19.13 33.53
CA SER A 199 2.83 -20.23 33.28
C SER A 199 3.50 -21.38 32.55
N LEU A 200 4.34 -21.08 31.55
CA LEU A 200 5.09 -22.09 30.80
C LEU A 200 6.08 -22.82 31.72
N LYS A 201 6.81 -22.09 32.57
CA LYS A 201 7.73 -22.71 33.55
C LYS A 201 7.00 -23.62 34.54
N GLU A 202 5.87 -23.17 35.08
CA GLU A 202 5.05 -23.99 36.00
C GLU A 202 4.48 -25.24 35.31
N ALA A 203 4.09 -25.10 34.04
CA ALA A 203 3.62 -26.20 33.21
C ALA A 203 4.75 -27.21 32.93
N ALA A 204 5.96 -26.75 32.62
CA ALA A 204 7.14 -27.62 32.45
C ALA A 204 7.49 -28.38 33.74
N GLU A 205 7.46 -27.73 34.91
CA GLU A 205 7.65 -28.38 36.21
C GLU A 205 6.54 -29.42 36.52
N THR A 206 5.34 -29.21 35.99
CA THR A 206 4.23 -30.16 36.14
C THR A 206 4.42 -31.36 35.22
N LEU A 207 4.90 -31.15 34.00
CA LEU A 207 5.25 -32.23 33.07
C LEU A 207 6.33 -33.15 33.65
N THR A 208 7.40 -32.58 34.22
CA THR A 208 8.47 -33.38 34.83
C THR A 208 7.97 -34.21 36.00
N LYS A 209 7.12 -33.65 36.87
CA LYS A 209 6.50 -34.38 37.98
C LYS A 209 5.57 -35.50 37.50
N LEU A 210 4.83 -35.28 36.41
CA LEU A 210 3.98 -36.32 35.82
C LEU A 210 4.81 -37.48 35.26
N LYS A 211 5.94 -37.18 34.60
CA LYS A 211 6.89 -38.19 34.12
C LYS A 211 7.51 -39.01 35.25
N GLU A 212 7.92 -38.36 36.33
CA GLU A 212 8.52 -39.02 37.50
C GLU A 212 7.50 -39.81 38.34
N GLY A 213 6.23 -39.39 38.33
CA GLY A 213 5.15 -39.93 39.16
C GLY A 213 4.27 -41.01 38.50
N LEU A 214 4.56 -41.40 37.25
CA LEU A 214 3.76 -42.33 36.45
C LEU A 214 3.48 -43.67 37.17
N ASP A 215 4.49 -44.22 37.85
CA ASP A 215 4.38 -45.53 38.54
C ASP A 215 3.69 -45.44 39.92
N ALA A 216 3.52 -44.23 40.46
CA ALA A 216 3.14 -43.99 41.87
C ALA A 216 1.72 -43.43 42.05
N GLU A 217 1.17 -42.78 41.03
CA GLU A 217 -0.16 -42.17 41.06
C GLU A 217 -1.20 -43.06 40.37
N LYS A 218 -2.49 -42.89 40.72
CA LYS A 218 -3.57 -43.58 40.03
C LYS A 218 -3.75 -42.98 38.63
N ALA A 219 -4.03 -43.82 37.63
CA ALA A 219 -4.27 -43.39 36.24
C ALA A 219 -5.25 -42.22 36.12
N ASP A 220 -6.40 -42.27 36.81
CA ASP A 220 -7.40 -41.18 36.83
C ASP A 220 -6.81 -39.81 37.23
N VAL A 221 -5.87 -39.81 38.19
CA VAL A 221 -5.24 -38.58 38.70
C VAL A 221 -4.27 -38.03 37.65
N VAL A 222 -3.51 -38.92 37.00
CA VAL A 222 -2.57 -38.57 35.94
C VAL A 222 -3.31 -37.99 34.74
N ILE A 223 -4.42 -38.61 34.32
CA ILE A 223 -5.29 -38.14 33.23
C ILE A 223 -5.78 -36.71 33.51
N VAL A 224 -6.37 -36.47 34.69
CA VAL A 224 -6.89 -35.13 35.04
C VAL A 224 -5.78 -34.08 35.05
N LYS A 225 -4.62 -34.39 35.62
CA LYS A 225 -3.48 -33.46 35.66
C LYS A 225 -2.92 -33.19 34.26
N PHE A 226 -2.81 -34.21 33.41
CA PHE A 226 -2.31 -34.07 32.04
C PHE A 226 -3.27 -33.24 31.18
N THR A 227 -4.59 -33.50 31.26
CA THR A 227 -5.58 -32.66 30.58
C THR A 227 -5.55 -31.21 31.06
N SER A 228 -5.33 -30.98 32.36
CA SER A 228 -5.14 -29.62 32.90
C SER A 228 -3.87 -28.95 32.38
N LEU A 229 -2.77 -29.71 32.22
CA LEU A 229 -1.50 -29.24 31.67
C LEU A 229 -1.67 -28.81 30.21
N LEU A 230 -2.29 -29.64 29.37
CA LEU A 230 -2.54 -29.32 27.96
C LEU A 230 -3.41 -28.07 27.81
N LYS A 231 -4.46 -27.92 28.64
CA LYS A 231 -5.30 -26.71 28.66
C LYS A 231 -4.52 -25.47 29.08
N GLN A 232 -3.64 -25.60 30.07
CA GLN A 232 -2.76 -24.50 30.49
C GLN A 232 -1.83 -24.08 29.33
N MET A 233 -1.21 -25.04 28.64
CA MET A 233 -0.38 -24.76 27.46
C MET A 233 -1.18 -24.10 26.33
N GLN A 234 -2.37 -24.59 26.00
CA GLN A 234 -3.23 -23.98 24.99
C GLN A 234 -3.55 -22.52 25.31
N ASN A 235 -3.86 -22.21 26.58
CA ASN A 235 -4.11 -20.84 27.00
C ASN A 235 -2.84 -19.99 26.86
N THR A 236 -1.68 -20.46 27.32
CA THR A 236 -0.41 -19.74 27.22
C THR A 236 0.00 -19.48 25.77
N VAL A 237 -0.10 -20.47 24.87
CA VAL A 237 0.17 -20.29 23.44
C VAL A 237 -0.84 -19.32 22.81
N GLY A 238 -2.10 -19.37 23.25
CA GLY A 238 -3.12 -18.41 22.84
C GLY A 238 -2.80 -16.98 23.27
N GLU A 239 -2.28 -16.76 24.47
CA GLU A 239 -1.81 -15.45 24.96
C GLU A 239 -0.58 -14.97 24.17
N LEU A 240 0.42 -15.83 23.97
CA LEU A 240 1.61 -15.55 23.17
C LEU A 240 1.26 -15.10 21.74
N SER A 241 0.32 -15.79 21.07
CA SER A 241 -0.17 -15.42 19.73
C SER A 241 -0.67 -13.97 19.64
N GLN A 242 -1.28 -13.48 20.72
CA GLN A 242 -1.87 -12.16 20.77
C GLN A 242 -0.85 -11.09 21.06
N ILE A 243 0.12 -11.39 21.93
CA ILE A 243 1.27 -10.53 22.18
C ILE A 243 2.02 -10.31 20.87
N GLN A 244 2.31 -11.39 20.12
CA GLN A 244 2.94 -11.30 18.80
C GLN A 244 2.11 -10.43 17.83
N ALA A 245 0.81 -10.69 17.75
CA ALA A 245 -0.08 -9.92 16.87
C ALA A 245 -0.12 -8.43 17.22
N ARG A 246 -0.16 -8.08 18.52
CA ARG A 246 -0.15 -6.69 18.98
C ARG A 246 1.21 -6.02 18.75
N ALA A 247 2.32 -6.72 18.98
CA ALA A 247 3.67 -6.22 18.73
C ALA A 247 3.87 -5.88 17.24
N LYS A 248 3.57 -6.82 16.34
CA LYS A 248 3.63 -6.60 14.89
C LYS A 248 2.73 -5.46 14.43
N LEU A 249 1.49 -5.40 14.93
CA LEU A 249 0.54 -4.33 14.63
C LEU A 249 1.05 -2.95 15.05
N ALA A 250 1.80 -2.84 16.14
CA ALA A 250 2.28 -1.58 16.66
C ALA A 250 3.44 -0.97 15.85
N ILE A 251 4.28 -1.81 15.23
CA ILE A 251 5.43 -1.40 14.41
C ILE A 251 5.00 -0.80 13.06
N ILE A 252 3.89 -1.28 12.48
CA ILE A 252 3.41 -0.81 11.17
C ILE A 252 3.08 0.68 11.27
N ASP A 253 3.82 1.53 10.56
CA ASP A 253 3.59 2.97 10.49
C ASP A 253 3.57 3.43 9.03
N VAL A 254 2.97 4.60 8.80
CA VAL A 254 3.00 5.28 7.50
C VAL A 254 3.80 6.55 7.61
N GLN A 255 4.58 6.85 6.58
CA GLN A 255 5.36 8.08 6.55
C GLN A 255 4.44 9.31 6.53
N GLN A 256 4.63 10.26 7.44
CA GLN A 256 3.90 11.53 7.41
C GLN A 256 4.38 12.43 6.27
N ILE A 257 3.43 13.04 5.56
CA ILE A 257 3.69 14.00 4.48
C ILE A 257 3.17 15.37 4.95
N ASP A 258 4.08 16.27 5.31
CA ASP A 258 3.74 17.67 5.63
C ASP A 258 3.97 18.57 4.41
N LEU A 259 3.04 18.49 3.46
CA LEU A 259 3.10 19.27 2.22
C LEU A 259 1.84 20.11 2.05
N LYS A 260 2.00 21.43 1.95
CA LYS A 260 0.87 22.31 1.63
C LYS A 260 0.51 22.20 0.15
N PRO A 261 -0.79 22.30 -0.21
CA PRO A 261 -1.20 22.21 -1.61
C PRO A 261 -0.53 23.21 -2.56
N GLN A 262 -0.20 24.40 -2.08
CA GLN A 262 0.52 25.40 -2.86
C GLN A 262 1.95 24.97 -3.14
N GLN A 263 2.65 24.41 -2.15
CA GLN A 263 3.99 23.86 -2.34
C GLN A 263 3.97 22.67 -3.30
N ALA A 264 2.97 21.79 -3.16
CA ALA A 264 2.74 20.69 -4.09
C ALA A 264 2.56 21.17 -5.53
N LEU A 265 1.80 22.25 -5.74
CA LEU A 265 1.59 22.83 -7.07
C LEU A 265 2.89 23.39 -7.68
N GLU A 266 3.71 24.08 -6.88
CA GLU A 266 4.98 24.61 -7.36
C GLU A 266 5.96 23.50 -7.74
N ILE A 267 6.06 22.44 -6.93
CA ILE A 267 6.84 21.23 -7.26
C ILE A 267 6.33 20.61 -8.57
N ALA A 268 5.01 20.40 -8.67
CA ALA A 268 4.38 19.85 -9.87
C ALA A 268 4.65 20.71 -11.12
N ARG A 269 4.60 22.04 -11.00
CA ARG A 269 4.88 22.97 -12.10
C ARG A 269 6.31 22.86 -12.63
N ALA A 270 7.26 22.57 -11.73
CA ALA A 270 8.67 22.45 -12.06
C ALA A 270 9.02 21.09 -12.70
N HIS A 271 8.46 19.99 -12.19
CA HIS A 271 8.93 18.64 -12.55
C HIS A 271 8.01 17.87 -13.50
N ARG A 272 6.75 18.26 -13.67
CA ARG A 272 5.83 17.51 -14.54
C ARG A 272 6.10 17.74 -16.03
N LEU A 273 6.33 16.66 -16.76
CA LEU A 273 6.54 16.67 -18.21
C LEU A 273 5.29 17.09 -19.00
N ASP A 274 4.09 16.69 -18.56
CA ASP A 274 2.84 17.11 -19.21
C ASP A 274 2.58 18.61 -19.03
N TRP A 275 3.01 19.19 -17.91
CA TRP A 275 2.99 20.64 -17.69
C TRP A 275 3.91 21.37 -18.67
N MET A 276 5.12 20.87 -18.88
CA MET A 276 6.07 21.42 -19.85
C MET A 276 5.50 21.37 -21.27
N ASN A 277 4.90 20.25 -21.66
CA ASN A 277 4.25 20.08 -22.96
C ASN A 277 3.10 21.07 -23.17
N ASN A 278 2.22 21.27 -22.17
CA ASN A 278 1.12 22.23 -22.25
C ASN A 278 1.62 23.68 -22.37
N ARG A 279 2.70 24.04 -21.67
CA ARG A 279 3.33 25.37 -21.81
C ARG A 279 3.92 25.58 -23.20
N ALA A 280 4.63 24.58 -23.72
CA ALA A 280 5.21 24.62 -25.06
C ALA A 280 4.13 24.78 -26.15
N ALA A 281 3.01 24.07 -26.01
CA ALA A 281 1.86 24.19 -26.91
C ALA A 281 1.27 25.61 -26.91
N LEU A 282 1.15 26.26 -25.74
CA LEU A 282 0.70 27.66 -25.67
C LEU A 282 1.65 28.60 -26.41
N VAL A 283 2.96 28.44 -26.21
CA VAL A 283 3.98 29.26 -26.91
C VAL A 283 3.91 29.05 -28.43
N ASP A 284 3.65 27.82 -28.90
CA ASP A 284 3.50 27.55 -30.33
C ASP A 284 2.27 28.27 -30.93
N THR A 285 1.12 28.21 -30.24
CA THR A 285 -0.08 28.97 -30.67
C THR A 285 0.13 30.48 -30.68
N TRP A 286 0.98 30.99 -29.79
CA TRP A 286 1.38 32.40 -29.77
C TRP A 286 2.30 32.74 -30.95
N ARG A 287 3.30 31.91 -31.26
CA ARG A 287 4.19 32.09 -32.42
C ARG A 287 3.41 32.14 -33.74
N LEU A 288 2.37 31.32 -33.86
CA LEU A 288 1.49 31.30 -35.03
C LEU A 288 0.74 32.63 -35.24
N ILE A 289 0.54 33.45 -34.20
CA ILE A 289 -0.03 34.81 -34.36
C ILE A 289 0.90 35.63 -35.25
N GLN A 290 2.21 35.61 -34.97
CA GLN A 290 3.19 36.36 -35.74
C GLN A 290 3.34 35.80 -37.16
N PHE A 291 3.33 34.46 -37.29
CA PHE A 291 3.36 33.80 -38.59
C PHE A 291 2.17 34.24 -39.48
N ASN A 292 0.95 34.20 -38.94
CA ASN A 292 -0.26 34.62 -39.65
C ASN A 292 -0.32 36.14 -39.85
N ALA A 293 0.25 36.94 -38.95
CA ALA A 293 0.37 38.38 -39.14
C ALA A 293 1.31 38.72 -40.30
N ASN A 294 2.36 37.92 -40.54
CA ASN A 294 3.25 38.12 -41.68
C ASN A 294 2.53 37.94 -43.01
N ALA A 295 1.57 37.00 -43.08
CA ALA A 295 0.69 36.80 -44.23
C ALA A 295 -0.29 37.96 -44.48
N LEU A 296 -0.28 39.03 -43.67
CA LEU A 296 -1.01 40.29 -43.98
C LEU A 296 -0.12 41.32 -44.70
N LYS A 297 1.20 41.10 -44.76
CA LYS A 297 2.17 41.98 -45.40
C LYS A 297 2.42 41.57 -46.84
N SER A 298 2.87 42.50 -47.67
CA SER A 298 3.21 42.22 -49.07
C SER A 298 4.20 41.06 -49.20
N ASP A 299 4.02 40.22 -50.21
CA ASP A 299 4.97 39.15 -50.55
C ASP A 299 5.76 39.52 -51.81
N VAL A 300 7.05 39.19 -51.84
CA VAL A 300 7.94 39.36 -52.99
C VAL A 300 8.62 38.02 -53.24
N THR A 301 8.18 37.33 -54.29
CA THR A 301 8.79 36.06 -54.72
C THR A 301 9.70 36.30 -55.93
N LEU A 302 10.99 35.99 -55.78
CA LEU A 302 11.94 35.90 -56.88
C LEU A 302 12.08 34.43 -57.29
N ARG A 303 11.68 34.09 -58.51
CA ARG A 303 11.88 32.76 -59.08
C ARG A 303 12.90 32.84 -60.21
N LEU A 304 13.92 31.98 -60.12
CA LEU A 304 14.96 31.80 -61.13
C LEU A 304 14.81 30.38 -61.66
N ASP A 305 14.38 30.26 -62.90
CA ASP A 305 14.26 28.98 -63.61
C ASP A 305 15.33 28.95 -64.70
N GLY A 306 16.02 27.82 -64.83
CA GLY A 306 17.01 27.60 -65.88
C GLY A 306 16.90 26.19 -66.43
N ASP A 307 16.84 26.07 -67.75
CA ASP A 307 16.94 24.78 -68.42
C ASP A 307 18.15 24.78 -69.35
N VAL A 308 18.80 23.61 -69.45
CA VAL A 308 19.82 23.35 -70.46
C VAL A 308 19.46 22.00 -71.07
N SER A 309 18.93 22.04 -72.28
CA SER A 309 18.51 20.84 -73.01
C SER A 309 19.61 20.32 -73.94
N THR A 310 19.50 19.04 -74.28
CA THR A 310 20.22 18.44 -75.41
C THR A 310 19.22 18.24 -76.55
N LEU A 311 19.63 18.47 -77.80
CA LEU A 311 18.73 18.45 -78.96
C LEU A 311 18.17 17.06 -79.35
N GLY A 312 18.49 16.00 -78.60
CA GLY A 312 18.17 14.61 -78.97
C GLY A 312 19.00 14.16 -80.19
N GLY A 313 19.92 13.21 -79.98
CA GLY A 313 20.85 12.68 -80.97
C GLY A 313 21.99 11.89 -80.31
N ASP A 314 23.04 11.56 -81.06
CA ASP A 314 24.08 10.56 -80.69
C ASP A 314 24.93 10.86 -79.44
N ASN A 315 24.79 12.02 -78.79
CA ASN A 315 25.52 12.32 -77.55
C ASN A 315 24.60 12.93 -76.47
N PRO A 316 24.11 12.11 -75.50
CA PRO A 316 23.24 12.56 -74.42
C PRO A 316 23.93 13.45 -73.38
N LEU A 317 25.26 13.63 -73.45
CA LEU A 317 26.03 14.50 -72.56
C LEU A 317 26.44 15.84 -73.20
N LYS A 318 25.97 16.15 -74.42
CA LYS A 318 26.27 17.40 -75.12
C LYS A 318 25.29 18.51 -74.73
N PHE A 319 25.34 18.93 -73.46
CA PHE A 319 24.60 20.09 -72.96
C PHE A 319 25.07 21.36 -73.70
N ARG A 320 24.15 22.10 -74.32
CA ARG A 320 24.46 23.38 -74.97
C ARG A 320 23.88 24.54 -74.17
N GLY A 321 24.75 25.32 -73.55
CA GLY A 321 24.34 26.56 -72.89
C GLY A 321 23.72 27.60 -73.83
N GLU A 322 24.11 27.59 -75.11
CA GLU A 322 23.58 28.52 -76.14
C GLU A 322 22.09 28.32 -76.46
N THR A 323 21.54 27.13 -76.18
CA THR A 323 20.09 26.82 -76.33
C THR A 323 19.37 26.72 -74.99
N GLY A 324 20.08 26.91 -73.87
CA GLY A 324 19.47 26.94 -72.55
C GLY A 324 18.67 28.23 -72.36
N THR A 325 17.52 28.13 -71.70
CA THR A 325 16.76 29.32 -71.33
C THR A 325 16.92 29.59 -69.84
N VAL A 326 17.15 30.85 -69.49
CA VAL A 326 17.14 31.31 -68.09
C VAL A 326 16.04 32.35 -67.97
N ARG A 327 15.14 32.16 -67.02
CA ARG A 327 14.02 33.05 -66.72
C ARG A 327 14.10 33.49 -65.27
N ALA A 328 14.16 34.80 -65.07
CA ALA A 328 13.92 35.42 -63.78
C ALA A 328 12.52 36.02 -63.76
N SER A 329 11.67 35.62 -62.81
CA SER A 329 10.37 36.24 -62.57
C SER A 329 10.32 36.82 -61.17
N LEU A 330 9.99 38.11 -61.07
CA LEU A 330 9.69 38.78 -59.81
C LEU A 330 8.17 38.92 -59.69
N GLN A 331 7.59 38.28 -58.70
CA GLN A 331 6.17 38.37 -58.37
C GLN A 331 6.01 39.21 -57.10
N PHE A 332 5.28 40.31 -57.17
CA PHE A 332 4.94 41.14 -56.02
C PHE A 332 3.45 41.08 -55.76
N ASP A 333 3.06 40.67 -54.56
CA ASP A 333 1.67 40.61 -54.13
C ASP A 333 1.37 41.70 -53.09
N PRO A 334 0.72 42.81 -53.48
CA PRO A 334 0.47 43.94 -52.59
C PRO A 334 -0.69 43.68 -51.60
N PRO A 335 -0.72 44.36 -50.44
CA PRO A 335 -1.60 44.02 -49.33
C PRO A 335 -2.95 44.77 -49.41
N PHE A 336 -3.61 44.76 -50.57
CA PHE A 336 -4.84 45.55 -50.77
C PHE A 336 -6.13 44.80 -50.38
N THR A 337 -6.22 43.50 -50.65
CA THR A 337 -7.43 42.69 -50.39
C THR A 337 -7.05 41.35 -49.78
N ARG A 338 -7.03 41.26 -48.44
CA ARG A 338 -6.60 40.08 -47.68
C ARG A 338 -7.66 39.59 -46.68
N LEU A 339 -8.87 39.30 -47.17
CA LEU A 339 -10.00 38.91 -46.32
C LEU A 339 -9.78 37.53 -45.69
N THR A 340 -9.25 36.58 -46.45
CA THR A 340 -8.97 35.21 -45.96
C THR A 340 -7.87 35.25 -44.90
N GLU A 341 -6.77 35.95 -45.16
CA GLU A 341 -5.64 36.09 -44.26
C GLU A 341 -6.02 36.85 -42.99
N ARG A 342 -6.87 37.89 -43.10
CA ARG A 342 -7.43 38.59 -41.94
C ARG A 342 -8.32 37.68 -41.09
N ASN A 343 -9.13 36.84 -41.74
CA ASN A 343 -9.97 35.89 -41.02
C ASN A 343 -9.11 34.82 -40.33
N ASN A 344 -8.08 34.29 -41.00
CA ASN A 344 -7.11 33.36 -40.41
C ASN A 344 -6.36 33.99 -39.23
N PHE A 345 -5.92 35.24 -39.35
CA PHE A 345 -5.28 35.97 -38.25
C PHE A 345 -6.23 36.15 -37.06
N ARG A 346 -7.49 36.54 -37.30
CA ARG A 346 -8.51 36.65 -36.23
C ARG A 346 -8.81 35.30 -35.58
N GLN A 347 -8.88 34.24 -36.37
CA GLN A 347 -9.05 32.87 -35.90
C GLN A 347 -7.88 32.47 -34.99
N GLN A 348 -6.63 32.77 -35.38
CA GLN A 348 -5.45 32.49 -34.56
C GLN A 348 -5.47 33.22 -33.20
N LEU A 349 -5.96 34.47 -33.15
CA LEU A 349 -6.12 35.18 -31.88
C LEU A 349 -7.14 34.50 -30.97
N ILE A 350 -8.24 34.00 -31.54
CA ILE A 350 -9.25 33.24 -30.79
C ILE A 350 -8.65 31.93 -30.29
N GLU A 351 -7.91 31.21 -31.12
CA GLU A 351 -7.23 29.95 -30.77
C GLU A 351 -6.22 30.14 -29.64
N TYR A 352 -5.39 31.19 -29.69
CA TYR A 352 -4.48 31.52 -28.58
C TYR A 352 -5.25 31.79 -27.28
N GLN A 353 -6.34 32.56 -27.33
CA GLN A 353 -7.17 32.82 -26.15
C GLN A 353 -7.87 31.56 -25.63
N GLN A 354 -8.23 30.61 -26.51
CA GLN A 354 -8.75 29.29 -26.12
C GLN A 354 -7.67 28.45 -25.45
N ALA A 355 -6.48 28.35 -26.06
CA ALA A 355 -5.32 27.63 -25.51
C ALA A 355 -4.91 28.18 -24.14
N ARG A 356 -4.91 29.51 -23.98
CA ARG A 356 -4.63 30.14 -22.68
C ARG A 356 -5.65 29.76 -21.60
N ARG A 357 -6.94 29.74 -21.94
CA ARG A 357 -7.99 29.28 -21.00
C ARG A 357 -7.89 27.79 -20.69
N GLN A 358 -7.49 26.97 -21.66
CA GLN A 358 -7.24 25.55 -21.44
C GLN A 358 -6.07 25.33 -20.46
N LEU A 359 -4.99 26.11 -20.57
CA LEU A 359 -3.87 26.05 -19.62
C LEU A 359 -4.31 26.43 -18.20
N ILE A 360 -5.10 27.50 -18.03
CA ILE A 360 -5.64 27.90 -16.72
C ILE A 360 -6.52 26.78 -16.14
N GLN A 361 -7.41 26.19 -16.95
CA GLN A 361 -8.24 25.07 -16.52
C GLN A 361 -7.43 23.82 -16.17
N TYR A 362 -6.32 23.58 -16.87
CA TYR A 362 -5.41 22.49 -16.57
C TYR A 362 -4.73 22.71 -15.21
N GLU A 363 -4.19 23.91 -14.96
CA GLU A 363 -3.62 24.28 -13.67
C GLU A 363 -4.62 24.13 -12.52
N ASP A 364 -5.85 24.65 -12.69
CA ASP A 364 -6.92 24.51 -11.69
C ASP A 364 -7.26 23.04 -11.40
N ARG A 365 -7.28 22.18 -12.42
CA ARG A 365 -7.52 20.74 -12.27
C ARG A 365 -6.39 20.05 -11.52
N VAL A 366 -5.13 20.35 -11.86
CA VAL A 366 -3.96 19.80 -11.15
C VAL A 366 -3.98 20.24 -9.69
N TYR A 367 -4.21 21.52 -9.41
CA TYR A 367 -4.30 22.03 -8.05
C TYR A 367 -5.45 21.39 -7.26
N TYR A 368 -6.63 21.23 -7.87
CA TYR A 368 -7.74 20.51 -7.25
C TYR A 368 -7.38 19.05 -6.94
N SER A 369 -6.75 18.34 -7.89
CA SER A 369 -6.31 16.95 -7.72
C SER A 369 -5.34 16.79 -6.56
N LEU A 370 -4.28 17.62 -6.52
CA LEU A 370 -3.29 17.61 -5.43
C LEU A 370 -3.95 17.85 -4.06
N ARG A 371 -4.93 18.75 -3.97
CA ARG A 371 -5.70 18.96 -2.74
C ARG A 371 -6.52 17.75 -2.31
N GLN A 372 -7.10 17.02 -3.27
CA GLN A 372 -7.84 15.78 -2.96
C GLN A 372 -6.89 14.69 -2.46
N ILE A 373 -5.75 14.50 -3.14
CA ILE A 373 -4.75 13.50 -2.76
C ILE A 373 -4.22 13.76 -1.35
N LEU A 374 -3.81 14.98 -1.04
CA LEU A 374 -3.31 15.34 0.30
C LEU A 374 -4.36 15.16 1.40
N ARG A 375 -5.63 15.47 1.13
CA ARG A 375 -6.72 15.22 2.08
C ARG A 375 -7.00 13.73 2.28
N ASN A 376 -6.95 12.94 1.21
CA ASN A 376 -7.16 11.50 1.28
C ASN A 376 -6.01 10.81 2.02
N LEU A 377 -4.77 11.27 1.84
CA LEU A 377 -3.62 10.80 2.62
C LEU A 377 -3.83 11.06 4.11
N GLU A 378 -4.22 12.27 4.49
CA GLU A 378 -4.49 12.59 5.91
C GLU A 378 -5.67 11.77 6.46
N LEU A 379 -6.74 11.60 5.68
CA LEU A 379 -7.87 10.74 6.04
C LEU A 379 -7.42 9.29 6.27
N ASN A 380 -6.64 8.72 5.35
CA ASN A 380 -6.16 7.34 5.45
C ASN A 380 -5.20 7.17 6.63
N LYS A 381 -4.36 8.16 6.93
CA LYS A 381 -3.49 8.15 8.12
C LYS A 381 -4.31 8.06 9.41
N VAL A 382 -5.32 8.91 9.56
CA VAL A 382 -6.21 8.88 10.75
C VAL A 382 -7.00 7.57 10.80
N ASN A 383 -7.53 7.12 9.65
CA ASN A 383 -8.24 5.84 9.58
C ASN A 383 -7.35 4.65 9.94
N LEU A 384 -6.05 4.69 9.62
CA LEU A 384 -5.12 3.61 9.95
C LEU A 384 -5.03 3.44 11.47
N GLU A 385 -4.91 4.55 12.22
CA GLU A 385 -4.89 4.50 13.68
C GLU A 385 -6.23 4.04 14.28
N ILE A 386 -7.36 4.40 13.66
CA ILE A 386 -8.67 3.87 14.05
C ILE A 386 -8.75 2.35 13.82
N GLN A 387 -8.33 1.87 12.65
CA GLN A 387 -8.33 0.45 12.34
C GLN A 387 -7.34 -0.32 13.22
N ARG A 388 -6.20 0.27 13.57
CA ARG A 388 -5.24 -0.32 14.51
C ARG A 388 -5.89 -0.64 15.86
N ARG A 389 -6.61 0.33 16.43
CA ARG A 389 -7.36 0.11 17.69
C ARG A 389 -8.47 -0.93 17.50
N ALA A 390 -9.14 -0.93 16.36
CA ALA A 390 -10.16 -1.93 16.05
C ALA A 390 -9.59 -3.36 16.01
N VAL A 391 -8.40 -3.56 15.41
CA VAL A 391 -7.70 -4.85 15.41
C VAL A 391 -7.31 -5.25 16.84
N SER A 392 -6.72 -4.34 17.61
CA SER A 392 -6.35 -4.61 19.01
C SER A 392 -7.55 -5.05 19.85
N LEU A 393 -8.70 -4.38 19.71
CA LEU A 393 -9.94 -4.75 20.40
C LEU A 393 -10.50 -6.09 19.91
N ALA A 394 -10.40 -6.38 18.61
CA ALA A 394 -10.84 -7.66 18.07
C ALA A 394 -9.98 -8.82 18.58
N ILE A 395 -8.66 -8.62 18.72
CA ILE A 395 -7.75 -9.58 19.36
C ILE A 395 -8.21 -9.87 20.80
N SER A 396 -8.42 -8.83 21.62
CA SER A 396 -8.90 -8.99 23.01
C SER A 396 -10.27 -9.68 23.09
N ARG A 397 -11.16 -9.46 22.11
CA ARG A 397 -12.48 -10.12 22.09
C ARG A 397 -12.38 -11.62 21.79
N VAL A 398 -11.47 -12.03 20.89
CA VAL A 398 -11.20 -13.45 20.63
C VAL A 398 -10.65 -14.12 21.88
N GLU A 399 -9.73 -13.47 22.58
CA GLU A 399 -9.19 -13.94 23.86
C GLU A 399 -10.30 -14.16 24.90
N GLU A 400 -11.09 -13.12 25.16
CA GLU A 400 -12.12 -13.15 26.19
C GLU A 400 -13.15 -14.27 25.91
N THR A 401 -13.54 -14.45 24.64
CA THR A 401 -14.48 -15.49 24.25
C THR A 401 -13.87 -16.89 24.36
N ARG A 402 -12.59 -17.08 24.02
CA ARG A 402 -11.87 -18.34 24.23
C ARG A 402 -11.73 -18.69 25.72
N LEU A 403 -11.30 -17.74 26.55
CA LEU A 403 -11.15 -17.96 27.98
C LEU A 403 -12.48 -18.34 28.64
N ARG A 404 -13.59 -17.72 28.23
CA ARG A 404 -14.93 -18.10 28.72
C ARG A 404 -15.31 -19.54 28.34
N LEU A 405 -14.93 -20.01 27.16
CA LEU A 405 -15.18 -21.41 26.73
C LEU A 405 -14.34 -22.42 27.51
N ASN A 406 -13.14 -22.03 27.94
CA ASN A 406 -12.23 -22.89 28.70
C ASN A 406 -12.50 -22.89 30.22
N GLN A 407 -13.29 -21.95 30.74
CA GLN A 407 -13.64 -21.88 32.16
C GLN A 407 -14.65 -22.98 32.57
N PRO A 408 -14.50 -23.63 33.73
CA PRO A 408 -15.47 -24.61 34.22
C PRO A 408 -16.84 -23.97 34.44
N VAL A 409 -17.91 -24.64 33.99
CA VAL A 409 -19.28 -24.15 34.24
C VAL A 409 -19.56 -24.17 35.76
N ALA A 410 -20.02 -23.03 36.30
CA ALA A 410 -20.29 -22.90 37.73
C ALA A 410 -21.39 -23.89 38.17
N PRO A 411 -21.22 -24.58 39.31
CA PRO A 411 -22.25 -25.50 39.81
C PRO A 411 -23.53 -24.74 40.17
N ALA A 412 -24.68 -25.32 39.83
CA ALA A 412 -25.99 -24.76 40.12
C ALA A 412 -26.12 -24.31 41.59
N PRO A 413 -26.61 -23.09 41.88
CA PRO A 413 -26.93 -22.67 43.24
C PRO A 413 -27.90 -23.67 43.91
N PRO A 414 -27.69 -24.05 45.18
CA PRO A 414 -28.59 -24.97 45.87
C PRO A 414 -30.02 -24.42 45.89
N GLY A 415 -30.95 -25.07 45.19
CA GLY A 415 -32.38 -24.70 45.18
C GLY A 415 -32.95 -24.20 43.84
N ALA A 416 -32.16 -24.15 42.76
CA ALA A 416 -32.66 -23.79 41.43
C ALA A 416 -33.45 -24.94 40.79
N THR A 417 -34.72 -25.11 41.17
CA THR A 417 -35.69 -25.91 40.41
C THR A 417 -36.36 -25.03 39.36
N GLY A 418 -35.80 -24.97 38.15
CA GLY A 418 -36.43 -24.25 37.03
C GLY A 418 -35.65 -24.32 35.72
N GLY A 419 -36.05 -25.25 34.84
CA GLY A 419 -36.08 -25.09 33.38
C GLY A 419 -34.86 -24.50 32.66
N GLY A 420 -33.67 -25.04 32.92
CA GLY A 420 -32.41 -24.74 32.22
C GLY A 420 -31.28 -25.32 33.06
N GLY A 421 -30.74 -26.46 32.64
CA GLY A 421 -29.86 -27.29 33.47
C GLY A 421 -28.70 -26.48 34.05
N GLY A 422 -28.57 -26.45 35.38
CA GLY A 422 -27.62 -25.60 36.11
C GLY A 422 -26.15 -25.98 35.99
N ASN A 423 -25.73 -26.54 34.86
CA ASN A 423 -24.37 -26.90 34.50
C ASN A 423 -24.11 -26.64 32.99
N GLN A 424 -24.84 -25.73 32.35
CA GLN A 424 -24.64 -25.37 30.94
C GLN A 424 -24.00 -23.99 30.80
N PHE A 425 -23.12 -23.83 29.81
CA PHE A 425 -22.78 -22.48 29.35
C PHE A 425 -24.07 -21.79 28.89
N GLY A 426 -24.09 -20.46 28.84
CA GLY A 426 -25.25 -19.71 28.33
C GLY A 426 -25.66 -20.15 26.90
N ALA A 427 -26.75 -19.58 26.37
CA ALA A 427 -27.32 -20.03 25.09
C ALA A 427 -26.43 -19.80 23.84
N THR A 428 -25.31 -19.04 23.92
CA THR A 428 -24.58 -18.54 22.74
C THR A 428 -23.03 -18.55 22.74
N PRO A 429 -22.30 -19.28 23.61
CA PRO A 429 -20.83 -19.17 23.69
C PRO A 429 -20.10 -19.52 22.39
N GLY A 430 -20.56 -20.54 21.65
CA GLY A 430 -19.97 -20.89 20.34
C GLY A 430 -20.21 -19.81 19.28
N LEU A 431 -21.36 -19.15 19.30
CA LEU A 431 -21.70 -18.05 18.39
C LEU A 431 -20.87 -16.79 18.69
N ASP A 432 -20.61 -16.51 19.97
CA ASP A 432 -19.82 -15.36 20.39
C ASP A 432 -18.36 -15.47 19.89
N LEU A 433 -17.75 -16.66 19.98
CA LEU A 433 -16.43 -16.91 19.44
C LEU A 433 -16.41 -16.84 17.91
N LEU A 434 -17.41 -17.41 17.22
CA LEU A 434 -17.49 -17.33 15.76
C LEU A 434 -17.55 -15.87 15.28
N ASN A 435 -18.35 -15.04 15.94
CA ASN A 435 -18.44 -13.61 15.66
C ASN A 435 -17.11 -12.90 15.94
N ALA A 436 -16.42 -13.23 17.05
CA ALA A 436 -15.13 -12.66 17.38
C ALA A 436 -14.05 -13.00 16.33
N LEU A 437 -14.00 -14.25 15.85
CA LEU A 437 -13.07 -14.67 14.79
C LEU A 437 -13.35 -13.96 13.46
N SER A 438 -14.63 -13.83 13.08
CA SER A 438 -15.03 -13.07 11.89
C SER A 438 -14.66 -11.58 12.01
N ASP A 439 -14.91 -10.96 13.17
CA ASP A 439 -14.56 -9.58 13.44
C ASP A 439 -13.04 -9.34 13.41
N LEU A 440 -12.23 -10.28 13.95
CA LEU A 440 -10.78 -10.22 13.87
C LEU A 440 -10.30 -10.25 12.41
N ARG A 441 -10.71 -11.26 11.63
CA ARG A 441 -10.35 -11.36 10.21
C ARG A 441 -10.75 -10.08 9.44
N ASN A 442 -11.97 -9.59 9.66
CA ASN A 442 -12.47 -8.40 8.96
C ASN A 442 -11.68 -7.13 9.34
N THR A 443 -11.34 -6.95 10.61
CA THR A 443 -10.54 -5.80 11.07
C THR A 443 -9.10 -5.86 10.58
N GLN A 444 -8.48 -7.04 10.54
CA GLN A 444 -7.16 -7.25 9.94
C GLN A 444 -7.16 -6.88 8.44
N ASN A 445 -8.16 -7.37 7.70
CA ASN A 445 -8.33 -7.05 6.28
C ASN A 445 -8.54 -5.54 6.06
N ASN A 446 -9.37 -4.90 6.88
CA ASN A 446 -9.60 -3.45 6.79
C ASN A 446 -8.33 -2.64 7.11
N PHE A 447 -7.54 -3.06 8.10
CA PHE A 447 -6.27 -2.41 8.45
C PHE A 447 -5.28 -2.47 7.29
N LEU A 448 -5.08 -3.65 6.69
CA LEU A 448 -4.28 -3.81 5.48
C LEU A 448 -4.80 -2.94 4.33
N SER A 449 -6.12 -2.96 4.05
CA SER A 449 -6.71 -2.14 2.99
C SER A 449 -6.40 -0.65 3.19
N VAL A 450 -6.58 -0.11 4.40
CA VAL A 450 -6.29 1.30 4.69
C VAL A 450 -4.80 1.62 4.48
N TYR A 451 -3.90 0.73 4.92
CA TYR A 451 -2.47 0.88 4.71
C TYR A 451 -2.10 0.91 3.23
N LEU A 452 -2.59 -0.06 2.44
CA LEU A 452 -2.32 -0.12 1.00
C LEU A 452 -2.90 1.09 0.27
N ASN A 453 -4.08 1.58 0.66
CA ASN A 453 -4.66 2.80 0.10
C ASN A 453 -3.83 4.04 0.42
N TYR A 454 -3.25 4.13 1.62
CA TYR A 454 -2.31 5.19 1.96
C TYR A 454 -1.08 5.13 1.05
N TYR A 455 -0.47 3.95 0.96
CA TYR A 455 0.72 3.71 0.15
C TYR A 455 0.49 4.03 -1.34
N ALA A 456 -0.61 3.54 -1.92
CA ALA A 456 -1.01 3.84 -3.29
C ALA A 456 -1.31 5.33 -3.50
N SER A 457 -1.95 6.00 -2.55
CA SER A 457 -2.20 7.45 -2.62
C SER A 457 -0.88 8.24 -2.62
N ARG A 458 0.14 7.76 -1.91
CA ARG A 458 1.47 8.37 -1.90
C ARG A 458 2.20 8.16 -3.22
N MET A 459 2.13 6.97 -3.81
CA MET A 459 2.62 6.75 -5.18
C MET A 459 1.96 7.72 -6.16
N VAL A 460 0.63 7.86 -6.10
CA VAL A 460 -0.10 8.82 -6.94
C VAL A 460 0.37 10.25 -6.67
N LEU A 461 0.60 10.63 -5.41
CA LEU A 461 1.16 11.95 -5.10
C LEU A 461 2.52 12.15 -5.77
N MET A 462 3.46 11.23 -5.61
CA MET A 462 4.81 11.34 -6.21
C MET A 462 4.74 11.48 -7.74
N ARG A 463 3.86 10.71 -8.38
CA ARG A 463 3.60 10.81 -9.82
C ARG A 463 2.99 12.15 -10.21
N GLU A 464 1.97 12.62 -9.48
CA GLU A 464 1.29 13.90 -9.75
C GLU A 464 2.17 15.12 -9.46
N LEU A 465 3.19 14.97 -8.62
CA LEU A 465 4.26 15.94 -8.41
C LEU A 465 5.32 15.90 -9.50
N GLY A 466 5.39 14.83 -10.30
CA GLY A 466 6.42 14.64 -11.33
C GLY A 466 7.78 14.23 -10.78
N ILE A 467 7.84 13.72 -9.55
CA ILE A 467 9.10 13.39 -8.85
C ILE A 467 9.25 11.89 -8.56
N MET A 468 8.34 11.06 -9.07
CA MET A 468 8.39 9.61 -8.92
C MET A 468 9.67 9.07 -9.58
N GLN A 469 10.50 8.41 -8.78
CA GLN A 469 11.69 7.71 -9.26
C GLN A 469 11.43 6.21 -9.34
N ILE A 470 11.96 5.59 -10.38
CA ILE A 470 11.83 4.17 -10.65
C ILE A 470 13.24 3.61 -10.77
N ASP A 471 13.50 2.46 -10.18
CA ASP A 471 14.78 1.77 -10.29
C ASP A 471 14.96 1.09 -11.66
N CYS A 472 16.09 0.39 -11.82
CA CYS A 472 16.40 -0.33 -13.06
C CYS A 472 15.49 -1.53 -13.34
N GLU A 473 14.73 -2.00 -12.34
CA GLU A 473 13.81 -3.13 -12.45
C GLU A 473 12.37 -2.66 -12.71
N GLY A 474 12.13 -1.34 -12.71
CA GLY A 474 10.80 -0.78 -12.94
C GLY A 474 9.98 -0.59 -11.66
N MET A 475 10.60 -0.75 -10.48
CA MET A 475 9.94 -0.60 -9.19
C MET A 475 10.08 0.82 -8.65
N TRP A 476 9.03 1.29 -7.97
CA TRP A 476 9.05 2.62 -7.36
C TRP A 476 10.02 2.65 -6.18
N ILE A 477 10.93 3.64 -6.20
CA ILE A 477 11.84 3.90 -5.09
C ILE A 477 11.06 4.65 -4.01
N ASP A 478 10.69 3.93 -2.95
CA ASP A 478 9.93 4.47 -1.82
C ASP A 478 10.82 5.25 -0.86
N GLU A 479 11.06 6.52 -1.20
CA GLU A 479 11.78 7.46 -0.35
C GLU A 479 10.89 8.57 0.21
N PRO A 480 11.26 9.13 1.37
CA PRO A 480 10.69 10.36 1.87
C PRO A 480 10.74 11.50 0.87
N ILE A 481 9.64 12.25 0.76
CA ILE A 481 9.53 13.37 -0.18
C ILE A 481 10.65 14.41 -0.02
N GLU A 482 11.12 14.65 1.20
CA GLU A 482 12.22 15.55 1.48
C GLU A 482 13.54 15.06 0.88
N ILE A 483 13.77 13.74 0.90
CA ILE A 483 14.96 13.10 0.34
C ILE A 483 14.85 13.09 -1.18
N THR A 484 13.70 12.67 -1.73
CA THR A 484 13.47 12.67 -3.18
C THR A 484 13.70 14.07 -3.75
N LEU A 485 13.14 15.11 -3.13
CA LEU A 485 13.34 16.51 -3.56
C LEU A 485 14.80 16.96 -3.54
N ALA A 486 15.58 16.53 -2.55
CA ALA A 486 17.01 16.83 -2.49
C ALA A 486 17.80 16.12 -3.61
N MET A 487 17.42 14.88 -3.93
CA MET A 487 18.10 14.05 -4.93
C MET A 487 17.71 14.38 -6.38
N LEU A 488 16.61 15.11 -6.62
CA LEU A 488 16.22 15.56 -7.96
C LEU A 488 17.31 16.40 -8.66
N SER A 489 18.18 17.07 -7.90
CA SER A 489 19.30 17.86 -8.46
C SER A 489 20.51 17.01 -8.90
N GLU A 490 20.57 15.74 -8.48
CA GLU A 490 21.69 14.83 -8.77
C GLU A 490 21.39 13.87 -9.94
N TYR A 491 20.11 13.67 -10.26
CA TYR A 491 19.65 12.83 -11.37
C TYR A 491 19.21 13.69 -12.58
N GLU A 492 20.16 14.24 -13.32
CA GLU A 492 19.92 14.77 -14.68
C GLU A 492 20.26 13.67 -15.70
N CYS A 493 19.31 12.77 -16.00
CA CYS A 493 19.46 11.89 -17.17
C CYS A 493 19.18 12.61 -18.49
N ASP A 494 18.47 13.75 -18.47
CA ASP A 494 18.28 14.61 -19.63
C ASP A 494 18.15 16.07 -19.19
N VAL A 495 18.88 16.98 -19.83
CA VAL A 495 18.73 18.43 -19.62
C VAL A 495 17.34 18.82 -20.12
N LEU A 496 16.44 19.13 -19.18
CA LEU A 496 15.11 19.64 -19.52
C LEU A 496 15.26 20.91 -20.37
N PRO A 497 14.41 21.11 -21.40
CA PRO A 497 14.42 22.35 -22.16
C PRO A 497 14.19 23.54 -21.20
N PRO A 498 14.81 24.70 -21.46
CA PRO A 498 14.74 25.83 -20.55
C PRO A 498 13.30 26.22 -20.25
N GLU A 499 13.01 26.52 -18.98
CA GLU A 499 11.69 26.96 -18.56
C GLU A 499 11.24 28.18 -19.38
N VAL A 500 9.98 28.21 -19.78
CA VAL A 500 9.39 29.42 -20.37
C VAL A 500 9.43 30.52 -19.30
N PRO A 501 9.93 31.74 -19.56
CA PRO A 501 9.99 32.79 -18.53
C PRO A 501 8.64 33.02 -17.85
N ASN A 502 8.60 33.03 -16.52
CA ASN A 502 7.36 33.16 -15.72
C ASN A 502 6.56 34.43 -16.05
N GLU A 503 7.25 35.47 -16.53
CA GLU A 503 6.62 36.72 -16.95
C GLU A 503 5.62 36.49 -18.09
N TRP A 504 5.86 35.53 -18.98
CA TRP A 504 4.99 35.21 -20.12
C TRP A 504 3.68 34.52 -19.70
N LEU A 505 3.57 34.11 -18.44
CA LEU A 505 2.35 33.53 -17.88
C LEU A 505 1.43 34.59 -17.26
N ASN A 506 1.93 35.81 -17.04
CA ASN A 506 1.20 36.86 -16.36
C ASN A 506 0.16 37.50 -17.31
N PRO A 507 -1.14 37.64 -16.92
CA PRO A 507 -2.19 38.14 -17.81
C PRO A 507 -1.91 39.50 -18.46
N GLY A 508 -1.18 40.37 -17.76
CA GLY A 508 -0.84 41.72 -18.21
C GLY A 508 0.52 41.84 -18.90
N TYR A 509 1.39 40.82 -18.84
CA TYR A 509 2.75 40.95 -19.38
C TYR A 509 2.77 41.24 -20.88
N PHE A 510 1.89 40.58 -21.63
CA PHE A 510 1.75 40.81 -23.06
C PHE A 510 0.81 41.97 -23.41
N ASP A 511 0.08 42.54 -22.45
CA ASP A 511 -0.67 43.78 -22.65
C ASP A 511 0.23 45.01 -22.39
N GLU A 512 1.14 44.93 -21.42
CA GLU A 512 2.14 45.95 -21.07
C GLU A 512 3.36 45.94 -22.02
N ASN A 513 3.80 44.75 -22.46
CA ASN A 513 4.85 44.59 -23.46
C ASN A 513 4.30 44.27 -24.86
N SER A 514 2.98 44.32 -25.04
CA SER A 514 2.45 44.58 -26.38
C SER A 514 2.99 45.95 -26.78
N PRO A 515 3.63 46.09 -27.94
CA PRO A 515 4.03 47.40 -28.42
C PRO A 515 2.76 48.25 -28.49
N GLU A 516 2.70 49.32 -27.69
CA GLU A 516 1.52 50.16 -27.50
C GLU A 516 0.85 50.47 -28.85
N GLY A 517 -0.44 50.11 -28.94
CA GLY A 517 -1.44 50.78 -29.76
C GLY A 517 -1.21 50.80 -31.28
N VAL A 518 -2.03 50.03 -32.02
CA VAL A 518 -2.18 50.13 -33.48
C VAL A 518 -0.87 49.86 -34.22
N MET A 519 -0.65 48.61 -34.63
CA MET A 519 0.41 48.28 -35.59
C MET A 519 0.28 49.16 -36.84
N LYS A 520 1.12 50.19 -36.95
CA LYS A 520 1.40 50.83 -38.23
C LYS A 520 2.10 49.80 -39.12
N PRO A 521 1.69 49.63 -40.38
CA PRO A 521 2.29 48.65 -41.28
C PRO A 521 3.76 49.01 -41.51
N GLY A 522 4.69 48.15 -41.08
CA GLY A 522 6.12 48.28 -41.42
C GLY A 522 7.16 47.87 -40.38
N THR A 523 6.82 47.66 -39.11
CA THR A 523 7.86 47.35 -38.10
C THR A 523 7.95 45.85 -37.80
N ILE A 524 9.18 45.32 -37.83
CA ILE A 524 9.53 43.95 -37.44
C ILE A 524 9.96 44.01 -35.96
N PRO A 525 9.41 43.18 -35.06
CA PRO A 525 9.94 43.08 -33.70
C PRO A 525 11.32 42.41 -33.73
N ALA A 526 12.23 42.86 -32.86
CA ALA A 526 13.58 42.30 -32.76
C ALA A 526 13.53 40.79 -32.43
N PRO A 527 14.49 39.98 -32.93
CA PRO A 527 14.60 38.59 -32.52
C PRO A 527 14.85 38.48 -31.02
N ILE A 528 14.26 37.46 -30.41
CA ILE A 528 14.40 37.14 -28.99
C ILE A 528 15.90 36.87 -28.71
N PRO A 529 16.50 37.48 -27.67
CA PRO A 529 17.88 37.15 -27.29
C PRO A 529 17.96 35.68 -26.88
N ALA A 530 19.08 35.02 -27.21
CA ALA A 530 19.35 33.66 -26.75
C ALA A 530 19.25 33.60 -25.20
N PRO A 531 18.75 32.49 -24.63
CA PRO A 531 18.72 32.34 -23.18
C PRO A 531 20.14 32.45 -22.63
N ASN A 532 20.33 33.22 -21.56
CA ASN A 532 21.61 33.32 -20.88
C ASN A 532 21.95 31.95 -20.28
N GLU A 533 23.03 31.32 -20.75
CA GLU A 533 23.53 30.02 -20.25
C GLU A 533 23.91 30.07 -18.75
N ASP A 534 23.97 31.26 -18.15
CA ASP A 534 24.34 31.47 -16.74
C ASP A 534 23.15 31.59 -15.76
N GLU A 535 21.90 31.61 -16.23
CA GLU A 535 20.74 31.75 -15.36
C GLU A 535 20.25 30.38 -14.87
N LYS A 536 20.89 29.86 -13.82
CA LYS A 536 20.40 28.68 -13.09
C LYS A 536 18.94 28.89 -12.65
N PRO A 537 18.09 27.84 -12.68
CA PRO A 537 16.70 27.95 -12.23
C PRO A 537 16.67 28.52 -10.83
N ARG A 538 15.94 29.64 -10.65
CA ARG A 538 15.66 30.20 -9.32
C ARG A 538 14.70 29.29 -8.60
N VAL A 539 15.24 28.24 -7.98
CA VAL A 539 14.65 27.71 -6.76
C VAL A 539 14.88 28.78 -5.70
N THR A 540 13.85 29.54 -5.35
CA THR A 540 13.92 30.39 -4.15
C THR A 540 13.98 29.46 -2.95
N ASP A 541 15.20 29.25 -2.46
CA ASP A 541 15.60 28.37 -1.37
C ASP A 541 15.13 28.84 0.02
N THR A 542 13.99 29.54 0.08
CA THR A 542 13.47 30.15 1.31
C THR A 542 12.16 29.48 1.67
N ASN A 543 12.25 28.24 2.17
CA ASN A 543 11.36 27.59 3.15
C ASN A 543 11.43 26.04 3.14
N LEU A 544 12.49 25.42 2.62
CA LEU A 544 12.76 24.01 2.90
C LEU A 544 13.35 23.88 4.31
N PRO A 545 12.83 23.02 5.20
CA PRO A 545 13.41 22.81 6.52
C PRO A 545 14.83 22.24 6.36
N ALA A 546 15.81 23.04 6.80
CA ALA A 546 17.20 22.62 6.87
C ALA A 546 17.38 21.58 7.98
N SER A 547 17.30 20.30 7.62
CA SER A 547 17.91 19.24 8.41
C SER A 547 18.38 18.13 7.47
N ARG A 548 19.65 18.20 7.08
CA ARG A 548 20.36 17.04 6.52
C ARG A 548 20.56 16.02 7.65
N PRO A 549 20.00 14.80 7.60
CA PRO A 549 20.57 13.70 8.36
C PRO A 549 21.93 13.33 7.74
N LYS A 550 22.93 13.07 8.58
CA LYS A 550 24.23 12.55 8.14
C LYS A 550 24.02 11.15 7.57
N ARG A 551 24.46 10.95 6.33
CA ARG A 551 24.56 9.64 5.69
C ARG A 551 25.38 8.71 6.57
N ALA A 552 24.81 7.56 6.98
CA ALA A 552 25.59 6.45 7.47
C ALA A 552 26.42 5.91 6.29
N THR A 553 27.74 5.93 6.43
CA THR A 553 28.67 5.38 5.47
C THR A 553 28.55 3.86 5.51
N VAL A 554 27.98 3.26 4.47
CA VAL A 554 28.20 1.84 4.16
C VAL A 554 29.63 1.74 3.65
N ALA A 555 30.44 0.94 4.33
CA ALA A 555 31.81 0.68 3.95
C ALA A 555 31.83 -0.11 2.64
N GLU A 556 32.47 0.47 1.61
CA GLU A 556 32.93 -0.28 0.45
C GLU A 556 34.10 -1.17 0.91
N GLU A 557 33.85 -2.48 0.99
CA GLU A 557 34.92 -3.48 1.06
C GLU A 557 35.56 -3.57 -0.32
N GLU A 558 36.79 -3.06 -0.43
CA GLU A 558 37.66 -3.20 -1.60
C GLU A 558 37.94 -4.69 -1.85
N MET A 559 37.53 -5.19 -3.02
CA MET A 559 38.14 -6.38 -3.62
C MET A 559 39.34 -5.94 -4.47
N GLU A 560 40.54 -6.19 -3.97
CA GLU A 560 41.72 -6.58 -4.75
C GLU A 560 42.30 -7.89 -4.19
#